data_AF-A0A7C5CR05-F1
#
_entry.id   AF-A0A7C5CR05-F1
#
_cell.length_a   1.000
_cell.length_b   1.000
_cell.length_c   1.000
_cell.angle_alpha   90.00
_cell.angle_beta   90.00
_cell.angle_gamma   90.00
#
_symmetry.space_group_name_H-M   'P 1'
#
loop_
_entity.id
_entity.type
_entity.pdbx_description
1 polymer ?
#
loop_
_entity_poly.entity_id
_entity_poly.type
_entity_poly.pdbx_seq_one_letter_code
_entity_poly.pdbx_strand_id
1 'polypeptide(L)'
;MWIVFLASLGFIFAVASFIGGFRMVRRTDHVEEAVMHRINGYITVGIYVALAVIFLKDRFSLFYLSLWTLGLMVHLFKLFIARKGLGVRYGGYVGAMLIITWLVVIFSHLPS
;
A
#
# COMPACT_ATOMS: atom_id res chain seq x y z
N MET A 1 -19.50 -5.00 -4.00
CA MET A 1 -19.22 -5.66 -2.69
C MET A 1 -17.81 -6.24 -2.62
N TRP A 2 -17.38 -7.08 -3.58
CA TRP A 2 -16.02 -7.66 -3.59
C TRP A 2 -14.87 -6.64 -3.62
N ILE A 3 -15.03 -5.52 -4.33
CA ILE A 3 -14.02 -4.45 -4.37
C ILE A 3 -13.78 -3.84 -3.00
N VAL A 4 -14.84 -3.58 -2.22
CA VAL A 4 -14.72 -3.04 -0.86
C VAL A 4 -14.00 -4.03 0.05
N PHE A 5 -14.29 -5.33 -0.08
CA PHE A 5 -13.58 -6.36 0.68
C PHE A 5 -12.09 -6.42 0.37
N LEU A 6 -11.72 -6.44 -0.93
CA LEU A 6 -10.33 -6.38 -1.38
C LEU A 6 -9.63 -5.08 -0.92
N ALA A 7 -10.33 -3.95 -0.98
CA ALA A 7 -9.82 -2.66 -0.52
C ALA A 7 -9.53 -2.66 0.98
N SER A 8 -10.43 -3.23 1.79
CA SER A 8 -10.24 -3.41 3.23
C SER A 8 -9.07 -4.33 3.56
N LEU A 9 -8.90 -5.43 2.82
CA LEU A 9 -7.73 -6.31 2.99
C LEU A 9 -6.43 -5.56 2.70
N GLY A 10 -6.38 -4.83 1.57
CA GLY A 10 -5.22 -4.02 1.22
C GLY A 10 -4.88 -2.97 2.28
N PHE A 11 -5.90 -2.32 2.85
CA PHE A 11 -5.76 -1.39 3.97
C PHE A 11 -5.17 -2.05 5.22
N ILE A 12 -5.67 -3.23 5.62
CA ILE A 12 -5.13 -3.98 6.77
C ILE A 12 -3.64 -4.29 6.56
N PHE A 13 -3.25 -4.77 5.37
CA PHE A 13 -1.85 -5.06 5.07
C PHE A 13 -0.98 -3.78 5.03
N ALA A 14 -1.53 -2.67 4.53
CA ALA A 14 -0.82 -1.38 4.56
C ALA A 14 -0.54 -0.92 5.99
N VAL A 15 -1.53 -1.00 6.88
CA VAL A 15 -1.39 -0.66 8.31
C VAL A 15 -0.43 -1.63 9.02
N ALA A 16 -0.57 -2.94 8.81
CA ALA A 16 0.33 -3.94 9.38
C ALA A 16 1.79 -3.71 8.94
N SER A 17 1.98 -3.37 7.65
CA SER A 17 3.30 -3.05 7.13
C SER A 17 3.85 -1.74 7.68
N PHE A 18 3.01 -0.73 7.90
CA PHE A 18 3.39 0.53 8.54
C PHE A 18 3.89 0.30 9.97
N ILE A 19 3.12 -0.43 10.78
CA ILE A 19 3.48 -0.77 12.16
C ILE A 19 4.78 -1.61 12.18
N GLY A 20 4.88 -2.62 11.32
CA GLY A 20 6.09 -3.43 11.19
C GLY A 20 7.33 -2.61 10.78
N GLY A 21 7.14 -1.59 9.93
CA GLY A 21 8.22 -0.68 9.55
C GLY A 21 8.75 0.13 10.73
N PHE A 22 7.87 0.65 11.60
CA PHE A 22 8.29 1.35 12.82
C PHE A 22 8.98 0.45 13.83
N ARG A 23 8.52 -0.81 13.97
CA ARG A 23 9.16 -1.79 14.86
C ARG A 23 10.59 -2.09 14.42
N MET A 24 10.79 -2.31 13.11
CA MET A 24 12.13 -2.50 12.53
C MET A 24 13.09 -1.33 12.78
N VAL A 25 12.60 -0.09 12.72
CA VAL A 25 13.44 1.11 12.99
C VAL A 25 13.98 1.10 14.43
N ARG A 26 13.24 0.52 15.37
CA ARG A 26 13.63 0.44 16.79
C ARG A 26 14.33 -0.86 17.18
N ARG A 27 14.21 -1.92 16.37
CA ARG A 27 14.70 -3.28 16.66
C ARG A 27 15.31 -3.87 15.39
N THR A 28 16.56 -3.53 15.12
CA THR A 28 17.29 -3.93 13.89
C THR A 28 17.60 -5.42 13.81
N ASP A 29 17.53 -6.14 14.93
CA ASP A 29 18.14 -7.47 15.03
C ASP A 29 17.18 -8.61 14.66
N HIS A 30 15.93 -8.29 14.33
CA HIS A 30 14.89 -9.29 14.00
C HIS A 30 14.71 -9.41 12.48
N VAL A 31 15.49 -10.32 11.88
CA VAL A 31 15.46 -10.60 10.43
C VAL A 31 14.05 -11.03 9.96
N GLU A 32 13.32 -11.77 10.80
CA GLU A 32 11.96 -12.23 10.52
C GLU A 32 10.96 -11.07 10.34
N GLU A 33 11.05 -10.04 11.20
CA GLU A 33 10.21 -8.84 11.10
C GLU A 33 10.48 -8.08 9.80
N ALA A 34 11.75 -8.04 9.37
CA ALA A 34 12.14 -7.42 8.11
C ALA A 34 11.60 -8.16 6.88
N VAL A 35 11.60 -9.49 6.92
CA VAL A 35 11.02 -10.33 5.88
C VAL A 35 9.51 -10.13 5.81
N MET A 36 8.81 -10.22 6.95
CA MET A 36 7.36 -9.99 7.02
C MET A 36 6.96 -8.59 6.54
N HIS A 37 7.72 -7.55 6.92
CA HIS A 37 7.47 -6.18 6.46
C HIS A 37 7.52 -6.06 4.93
N ARG A 38 8.50 -6.72 4.29
CA ARG A 38 8.64 -6.74 2.83
C ARG A 38 7.51 -7.54 2.17
N ILE A 39 7.20 -8.72 2.68
CA ILE A 39 6.11 -9.57 2.18
C ILE A 39 4.78 -8.81 2.21
N ASN A 40 4.44 -8.19 3.35
CA ASN A 40 3.23 -7.36 3.46
C ASN A 40 3.22 -6.25 2.41
N GLY A 41 4.36 -5.61 2.15
CA GLY A 41 4.49 -4.61 1.09
C GLY A 41 4.18 -5.14 -0.31
N TYR A 42 4.72 -6.31 -0.66
CA TYR A 42 4.46 -6.93 -1.97
C TYR A 42 3.00 -7.37 -2.12
N ILE A 43 2.40 -7.93 -1.06
CA ILE A 43 0.98 -8.31 -1.04
C ILE A 43 0.10 -7.07 -1.24
N THR A 44 0.37 -5.98 -0.53
CA THR A 44 -0.38 -4.72 -0.70
C THR A 44 -0.30 -4.20 -2.13
N VAL A 45 0.88 -4.25 -2.78
CA VAL A 45 1.02 -3.89 -4.20
C VAL A 45 0.19 -4.81 -5.09
N GLY A 46 0.23 -6.12 -4.86
CA GLY A 46 -0.56 -7.08 -5.64
C GLY A 46 -2.06 -6.81 -5.56
N ILE A 47 -2.58 -6.55 -4.37
CA ILE A 47 -4.00 -6.19 -4.17
C ILE A 47 -4.31 -4.86 -4.87
N TYR A 48 -3.43 -3.87 -4.75
CA TYR A 48 -3.60 -2.56 -5.40
C TYR A 48 -3.70 -2.68 -6.93
N VAL A 49 -2.80 -3.45 -7.56
CA VAL A 49 -2.81 -3.70 -9.00
C VAL A 49 -4.06 -4.46 -9.43
N ALA A 50 -4.47 -5.49 -8.67
CA ALA A 50 -5.69 -6.24 -8.97
C ALA A 50 -6.93 -5.33 -8.94
N LEU A 51 -7.03 -4.45 -7.94
CA LEU A 51 -8.11 -3.46 -7.85
C LEU A 51 -8.08 -2.45 -9.00
N ALA A 52 -6.89 -1.96 -9.36
CA ALA A 52 -6.74 -1.04 -10.50
C ALA A 52 -7.23 -1.67 -11.80
N VAL A 53 -6.87 -2.94 -12.06
CA VAL A 53 -7.31 -3.68 -13.26
C VAL A 53 -8.82 -3.87 -13.26
N ILE A 54 -9.41 -4.28 -12.13
CA ILE A 54 -10.87 -4.44 -12.01
C ILE A 54 -11.58 -3.11 -12.25
N PHE A 55 -11.11 -2.01 -11.64
CA PHE A 55 -11.74 -0.71 -11.79
C PHE A 55 -11.64 -0.17 -13.23
N LEU A 56 -10.44 -0.21 -13.81
CA LEU A 56 -10.19 0.32 -15.16
C LEU A 56 -10.86 -0.50 -16.25
N LYS A 57 -11.13 -1.79 -16.01
CA LYS A 57 -11.92 -2.62 -16.93
C LYS A 57 -13.33 -2.03 -17.13
N ASP A 58 -13.96 -1.52 -16.07
CA ASP A 58 -15.34 -1.04 -16.12
C ASP A 58 -15.44 0.48 -16.32
N ARG A 59 -14.42 1.25 -15.90
CA ARG A 59 -14.41 2.73 -15.94
C ARG A 59 -13.10 3.29 -16.48
N PHE A 60 -12.69 2.84 -17.67
CA PHE A 60 -11.45 3.33 -18.27
C PHE A 60 -11.54 4.83 -18.59
N SER A 61 -10.61 5.63 -18.06
CA SER A 61 -10.33 6.98 -18.52
C SER A 61 -8.86 7.31 -18.28
N LEU A 62 -8.28 8.21 -19.07
CA LEU A 62 -6.90 8.66 -18.86
C LEU A 62 -6.70 9.31 -17.48
N PHE A 63 -7.75 9.96 -16.97
CA PHE A 63 -7.75 10.53 -15.62
C PHE A 63 -7.68 9.45 -14.53
N TYR A 64 -8.49 8.40 -14.64
CA TYR A 64 -8.42 7.31 -13.66
C TYR A 64 -7.13 6.51 -13.78
N LEU A 65 -6.64 6.29 -14.99
CA LEU A 65 -5.36 5.63 -15.23
C LEU A 65 -4.20 6.39 -14.57
N SER A 66 -4.18 7.73 -14.66
CA SER A 66 -3.14 8.54 -14.04
C SER A 66 -3.22 8.48 -12.51
N LEU A 67 -4.41 8.52 -11.91
CA LEU A 67 -4.61 8.35 -10.46
C LEU A 67 -4.11 6.98 -9.96
N TRP A 68 -4.49 5.90 -10.63
CA TRP A 68 -4.02 4.55 -10.29
C TRP A 68 -2.49 4.41 -10.47
N THR A 69 -1.92 5.04 -11.49
CA THR A 69 -0.47 5.04 -11.72
C THR A 69 0.25 5.82 -10.61
N LEU A 70 -0.25 6.98 -10.20
CA LEU A 70 0.31 7.77 -9.11
C LEU A 70 0.27 7.01 -7.78
N GLY A 71 -0.86 6.38 -7.44
CA GLY A 71 -0.96 5.56 -6.23
C GLY A 71 -0.05 4.34 -6.28
N LEU A 72 0.15 3.72 -7.45
CA LEU A 72 1.14 2.65 -7.62
C LEU A 72 2.56 3.15 -7.36
N MET A 73 2.92 4.34 -7.84
CA MET A 73 4.24 4.94 -7.58
C MET A 73 4.50 5.14 -6.08
N VAL A 74 3.49 5.53 -5.29
CA VAL A 74 3.60 5.62 -3.83
C VAL A 74 3.93 4.26 -3.20
N HIS A 75 3.27 3.18 -3.67
CA HIS A 75 3.56 1.82 -3.18
C HIS A 75 4.96 1.33 -3.56
N LEU A 76 5.38 1.57 -4.80
CA LEU A 76 6.72 1.21 -5.26
C LEU A 76 7.80 2.00 -4.52
N PHE A 77 7.57 3.29 -4.27
CA PHE A 77 8.48 4.13 -3.50
C PHE A 77 8.66 3.63 -2.06
N LYS A 78 7.57 3.17 -1.44
CA LYS A 78 7.63 2.51 -0.12
C LYS A 78 8.51 1.27 -0.14
N LEU A 79 8.34 0.39 -1.13
CA LEU A 79 9.18 -0.81 -1.27
C LEU A 79 10.65 -0.43 -1.50
N PHE A 80 10.92 0.61 -2.29
CA PHE A 80 12.27 1.12 -2.51
C PHE A 80 12.92 1.58 -1.20
N ILE A 81 12.23 2.39 -0.40
CA ILE A 81 12.72 2.86 0.90
C ILE A 81 13.02 1.68 1.83
N ALA A 82 12.11 0.71 1.91
CA ALA A 82 12.27 -0.48 2.74
C ALA A 82 13.49 -1.32 2.29
N ARG A 83 13.74 -1.46 0.99
CA ARG A 83 14.91 -2.18 0.46
C ARG A 83 16.22 -1.44 0.68
N LYS A 84 16.21 -0.11 0.66
CA LYS A 84 17.40 0.74 0.86
C LYS A 84 17.71 1.02 2.34
N GLY A 85 16.93 0.48 3.28
CA GLY A 85 17.11 0.75 4.71
C GLY A 85 16.82 2.20 5.10
N LEU A 86 16.18 2.98 4.23
CA LEU A 86 15.86 4.39 4.47
C LEU A 86 14.58 4.58 5.30
N GLY A 87 14.05 3.49 5.88
CA GLY A 87 12.80 3.45 6.63
C GLY A 87 12.79 4.37 7.85
N VAL A 88 13.95 4.59 8.49
CA VAL A 88 14.09 5.47 9.66
C VAL A 88 13.74 6.92 9.33
N ARG A 89 14.16 7.40 8.15
CA ARG A 89 14.00 8.81 7.75
C ARG A 89 12.66 9.10 7.09
N TYR A 90 12.11 8.14 6.34
CA TYR A 90 10.95 8.37 5.47
C TYR A 90 9.77 7.43 5.73
N GLY A 91 9.92 6.39 6.58
CA GLY A 91 8.90 5.35 6.77
C GLY A 91 7.58 5.90 7.32
N GLY A 92 7.64 6.87 8.24
CA GLY A 92 6.46 7.54 8.80
C GLY A 92 5.61 8.23 7.74
N TYR A 93 6.24 9.08 6.93
CA TYR A 93 5.57 9.85 5.87
C TYR A 93 4.98 8.94 4.79
N VAL A 94 5.75 7.96 4.32
CA VAL A 94 5.34 7.10 3.22
C VAL A 94 4.26 6.10 3.66
N GLY A 95 4.32 5.61 4.89
CA GLY A 95 3.25 4.79 5.44
C GLY A 95 1.94 5.56 5.63
N ALA A 96 1.98 6.81 6.09
CA ALA A 96 0.79 7.67 6.16
C ALA A 96 0.18 7.91 4.77
N MET A 97 1.01 8.16 3.75
CA MET A 97 0.52 8.29 2.37
C MET A 97 -0.15 7.02 1.84
N LEU A 98 0.35 5.83 2.21
CA LEU A 98 -0.30 4.57 1.88
C LEU A 98 -1.66 4.43 2.55
N ILE A 99 -1.76 4.74 3.85
CA ILE A 99 -3.04 4.73 4.58
C ILE A 99 -4.05 5.64 3.87
N ILE A 100 -3.65 6.87 3.52
CA ILE A 100 -4.49 7.81 2.78
C ILE A 100 -4.93 7.24 1.43
N THR A 101 -4.00 6.65 0.67
CA THR A 101 -4.29 6.04 -0.64
C THR A 101 -5.38 4.97 -0.51
N TRP A 102 -5.27 4.10 0.48
CA TRP A 102 -6.26 3.03 0.71
C TRP A 102 -7.59 3.55 1.23
N LEU A 103 -7.60 4.59 2.07
CA LEU A 103 -8.86 5.24 2.48
C LEU A 103 -9.59 5.82 1.27
N VAL A 104 -8.89 6.53 0.38
CA VAL A 104 -9.47 7.06 -0.86
C VAL A 104 -10.06 5.93 -1.72
N VAL A 105 -9.35 4.81 -1.86
CA VAL A 105 -9.85 3.64 -2.59
C VAL A 105 -11.12 3.08 -1.93
N ILE A 106 -11.17 2.94 -0.61
CA ILE A 106 -12.36 2.45 0.09
C ILE A 106 -13.54 3.39 -0.13
N PHE A 107 -13.38 4.68 0.15
CA PHE A 107 -14.48 5.66 0.08
C PHE A 107 -14.99 5.90 -1.35
N SER A 108 -14.13 5.76 -2.36
CA SER A 108 -14.55 5.86 -3.77
C SER A 108 -15.34 4.65 -4.28
N HIS A 109 -15.34 3.53 -3.55
CA HIS A 109 -15.99 2.28 -3.94
C HIS A 109 -17.07 1.82 -2.96
N LEU A 110 -17.33 2.58 -1.89
CA LEU A 110 -18.50 2.37 -1.05
C LEU A 110 -19.76 2.62 -1.89
N PRO A 111 -20.77 1.74 -1.82
CA PRO A 111 -22.07 2.05 -2.40
C PRO A 111 -22.62 3.29 -1.70
N SER A 112 -22.96 4.31 -2.50
CA SER A 112 -23.67 5.52 -2.07
C SER A 112 -25.09 5.20 -1.63
#